data_AF-C2E7R2-F1
#
_entry.id   AF-C2E7R2-F1
#
_cell.length_a   1.000
_cell.length_b   1.000
_cell.length_c   1.000
_cell.angle_alpha   90.00
_cell.angle_beta   90.00
_cell.angle_gamma   90.00
#
_symmetry.space_group_name_H-M   'P 1'
#
loop_
_entity.id
_entity.type
_entity.pdbx_description
1 polymer ?
#
loop_
_entity_poly.entity_id
_entity_poly.type
_entity_poly.pdbx_seq_one_letter_code
_entity_poly.pdbx_strand_id
1 'polypeptide(L)'
;MKELGIESSDQYAVTLNGAITRTADGKIMTQDLVNNALYRALTKFAKEQKVPFNIVDPDSRIITADHDVDYFELLQAWENTAPMFIRIPDEMPDNFEISKGCFVGSKKILDQVEPTLREKFRKDLYIVRADDHFLECLHPNVNKGNGLKELGEKIGITPDEMIAFGDEKNDISMFDIVGTAVAMGNGSQEAKDHADYITDSNDNDGIAKALDKFVF
;
A
#
# COMPACT_ATOMS: atom_id res chain seq x y z
N MET A 1 -11.41 -10.65 -4.27
CA MET A 1 -12.76 -10.07 -4.49
C MET A 1 -13.74 -11.11 -5.02
N LYS A 2 -13.56 -11.67 -6.22
CA LYS A 2 -14.43 -12.71 -6.78
C LYS A 2 -14.66 -13.94 -5.88
N GLU A 3 -13.60 -14.49 -5.27
CA GLU A 3 -13.73 -15.63 -4.34
C GLU A 3 -14.57 -15.32 -3.10
N LEU A 4 -14.66 -14.04 -2.72
CA LEU A 4 -15.46 -13.54 -1.60
C LEU A 4 -16.88 -13.11 -2.05
N GLY A 5 -17.24 -13.26 -3.33
CA GLY A 5 -18.50 -12.75 -3.89
C GLY A 5 -18.62 -11.23 -3.89
N ILE A 6 -17.48 -10.53 -3.90
CA ILE A 6 -17.42 -9.06 -3.93
C ILE A 6 -17.21 -8.60 -5.37
N GLU A 7 -18.28 -8.27 -6.09
CA GLU A 7 -18.28 -8.00 -7.54
C GLU A 7 -19.22 -6.86 -7.96
N SER A 8 -20.13 -6.39 -7.09
CA SER A 8 -21.17 -5.42 -7.46
C SER A 8 -20.76 -3.96 -7.28
N SER A 9 -21.53 -3.06 -7.90
CA SER A 9 -21.28 -1.61 -7.89
C SER A 9 -21.48 -0.94 -6.52
N ASP A 10 -22.11 -1.63 -5.56
CA ASP A 10 -22.33 -1.20 -4.18
C ASP A 10 -21.35 -1.86 -3.19
N GLN A 11 -20.32 -2.52 -3.72
CA GLN A 11 -19.18 -3.04 -2.97
C GLN A 11 -17.92 -2.31 -3.43
N TYR A 12 -16.88 -2.29 -2.58
CA TYR A 12 -15.77 -1.35 -2.76
C TYR A 12 -14.41 -1.98 -2.45
N ALA A 13 -13.37 -1.35 -2.98
CA ALA A 13 -11.99 -1.66 -2.67
C ALA A 13 -11.18 -0.37 -2.52
N VAL A 14 -10.38 -0.33 -1.44
CA VAL A 14 -9.30 0.63 -1.26
C VAL A 14 -8.01 -0.09 -1.68
N THR A 15 -7.37 0.38 -2.74
CA THR A 15 -6.22 -0.29 -3.37
C THR A 15 -4.96 0.57 -3.29
N LEU A 16 -3.79 -0.06 -3.39
CA LEU A 16 -2.48 0.62 -3.46
C LEU A 16 -2.26 1.57 -2.26
N ASN A 17 -2.49 1.06 -1.04
CA ASN A 17 -2.45 1.81 0.23
C ASN A 17 -3.39 3.03 0.32
N GLY A 18 -4.48 3.05 -0.45
CA GLY A 18 -5.39 4.19 -0.46
C GLY A 18 -5.17 5.16 -1.61
N ALA A 19 -4.21 4.90 -2.50
CA ALA A 19 -4.01 5.73 -3.69
C ALA A 19 -5.21 5.70 -4.63
N ILE A 20 -5.97 4.60 -4.67
CA ILE A 20 -7.17 4.47 -5.50
C ILE A 20 -8.29 3.79 -4.71
N THR A 21 -9.43 4.45 -4.61
CA THR A 21 -10.69 3.82 -4.18
C THR A 21 -11.55 3.52 -5.41
N ARG A 22 -12.21 2.37 -5.41
CA ARG A 22 -13.05 1.93 -6.53
C ARG A 22 -14.22 1.08 -6.06
N THR A 23 -15.28 1.03 -6.85
CA THR A 23 -16.31 -0.01 -6.72
C THR A 23 -15.76 -1.36 -7.18
N ALA A 24 -16.38 -2.47 -6.76
CA ALA A 24 -15.92 -3.82 -7.09
C ALA A 24 -16.04 -4.15 -8.58
N ASP A 25 -16.94 -3.49 -9.30
CA ASP A 25 -17.06 -3.54 -10.76
C ASP A 25 -16.03 -2.66 -11.50
N GLY A 26 -15.15 -1.97 -10.76
CA GLY A 26 -13.96 -1.31 -11.29
C GLY A 26 -14.07 0.21 -11.51
N LYS A 27 -15.19 0.85 -11.16
CA LYS A 27 -15.31 2.32 -11.30
C LYS A 27 -14.49 3.03 -10.23
N ILE A 28 -13.50 3.81 -10.66
CA ILE A 28 -12.67 4.64 -9.78
C ILE A 28 -13.52 5.75 -9.13
N MET A 29 -13.34 5.93 -7.83
CA MET A 29 -14.07 6.89 -6.99
C MET A 29 -13.19 8.04 -6.49
N THR A 30 -11.95 7.74 -6.07
CA THR A 30 -10.88 8.71 -5.76
C THR A 30 -9.55 8.15 -6.22
N GLN A 31 -8.62 9.07 -6.51
CA GLN A 31 -7.29 8.73 -6.96
C GLN A 31 -6.30 9.86 -6.63
N ASP A 32 -5.24 9.51 -5.93
CA ASP A 32 -4.13 10.40 -5.55
C ASP A 32 -2.82 9.77 -6.00
N LEU A 33 -2.17 10.34 -7.02
CA LEU A 33 -0.99 9.77 -7.65
C LEU A 33 0.25 10.66 -7.51
N VAL A 34 1.40 10.05 -7.78
CA VAL A 34 2.70 10.72 -7.82
C VAL A 34 3.07 11.01 -9.27
N ASN A 35 3.39 12.27 -9.56
CA ASN A 35 3.75 12.70 -10.91
C ASN A 35 5.11 12.15 -11.40
N ASN A 36 5.32 12.17 -12.72
CA ASN A 36 6.54 11.67 -13.35
C ASN A 36 7.82 12.39 -12.86
N ALA A 37 7.74 13.66 -12.46
CA ALA A 37 8.92 14.39 -11.97
C ALA A 37 9.48 13.75 -10.68
N LEU A 38 8.58 13.34 -9.76
CA LEU A 38 8.96 12.60 -8.57
C LEU A 38 9.40 11.17 -8.90
N TYR A 39 8.76 10.48 -9.86
CA TYR A 39 9.24 9.18 -10.35
C TYR A 39 10.69 9.25 -10.85
N ARG A 40 11.02 10.22 -11.73
CA ARG A 40 12.40 10.48 -12.19
C ARG A 40 13.36 10.70 -11.02
N ALA A 41 12.95 11.48 -10.02
CA ALA A 41 13.79 11.77 -8.86
C ALA A 41 14.04 10.53 -7.98
N LEU A 42 13.03 9.68 -7.79
CA LEU A 42 13.14 8.42 -7.06
C LEU A 42 14.03 7.42 -7.81
N THR A 43 13.86 7.24 -9.12
CA THR A 43 14.72 6.37 -9.94
C THR A 43 16.17 6.84 -9.91
N LYS A 44 16.43 8.16 -9.97
CA LYS A 44 17.78 8.69 -9.84
C LYS A 44 18.37 8.39 -8.46
N PHE A 45 17.59 8.59 -7.40
CA PHE A 45 18.02 8.28 -6.04
C PHE A 45 18.33 6.78 -5.86
N ALA A 46 17.51 5.89 -6.41
CA ALA A 46 17.73 4.44 -6.39
C ALA A 46 19.10 4.07 -6.98
N LYS A 47 19.42 4.62 -8.16
CA LYS A 47 20.71 4.43 -8.83
C LYS A 47 21.89 4.98 -8.02
N GLU A 48 21.74 6.16 -7.42
CA GLU A 48 22.78 6.78 -6.57
C GLU A 48 23.05 5.94 -5.31
N GLN A 49 22.01 5.40 -4.69
CA GLN A 49 22.10 4.58 -3.48
C GLN A 49 22.36 3.09 -3.76
N LYS A 50 22.32 2.67 -5.03
CA LYS A 50 22.46 1.27 -5.47
C LYS A 50 21.46 0.33 -4.77
N VAL A 51 20.21 0.76 -4.74
CA VAL A 51 19.07 -0.01 -4.21
C VAL A 51 18.07 -0.28 -5.33
N PRO A 52 17.55 -1.51 -5.47
CA PRO A 52 16.51 -1.83 -6.44
C PRO A 52 15.26 -0.97 -6.28
N PHE A 53 14.66 -0.56 -7.39
CA PHE A 53 13.47 0.29 -7.36
C PHE A 53 12.53 0.04 -8.53
N ASN A 54 11.29 -0.31 -8.20
CA ASN A 54 10.18 -0.38 -9.14
C ASN A 54 9.08 0.63 -8.77
N ILE A 55 8.16 0.84 -9.69
CA ILE A 55 6.90 1.52 -9.45
C ILE A 55 5.73 0.57 -9.67
N VAL A 56 4.57 0.96 -9.14
CA VAL A 56 3.27 0.40 -9.45
C VAL A 56 2.43 1.52 -10.03
N ASP A 57 1.87 1.30 -11.21
CA ASP A 57 1.02 2.29 -11.87
C ASP A 57 -0.48 2.11 -11.54
N PRO A 58 -1.37 2.96 -12.05
CA PRO A 58 -2.81 2.88 -11.73
C PRO A 58 -3.52 1.60 -12.19
N ASP A 59 -2.94 0.93 -13.19
CA ASP A 59 -3.41 -0.36 -13.73
C ASP A 59 -2.78 -1.56 -12.98
N SER A 60 -2.12 -1.31 -11.84
CA SER A 60 -1.41 -2.31 -11.02
C SER A 60 -0.26 -3.01 -11.76
N ARG A 61 0.34 -2.38 -12.78
CA ARG A 61 1.50 -2.92 -13.49
C ARG A 61 2.77 -2.59 -12.73
N ILE A 62 3.70 -3.54 -12.66
CA ILE A 62 5.03 -3.33 -12.08
C ILE A 62 5.95 -2.81 -13.18
N ILE A 63 6.65 -1.70 -12.94
CA ILE A 63 7.61 -1.14 -13.89
C ILE A 63 8.92 -0.83 -13.19
N THR A 64 10.04 -1.33 -13.71
CA THR A 64 11.38 -1.05 -13.17
C THR A 64 12.29 -0.47 -14.24
N ALA A 65 13.21 0.40 -13.81
CA ALA A 65 14.28 0.91 -14.66
C ALA A 65 15.51 -0.02 -14.68
N ASP A 66 15.52 -1.03 -13.80
CA ASP A 66 16.63 -1.94 -13.61
C ASP A 66 16.58 -3.07 -14.64
N HIS A 67 17.72 -3.33 -15.29
CA HIS A 67 17.86 -4.44 -16.23
C HIS A 67 18.25 -5.73 -15.51
N ASP A 68 19.02 -5.59 -14.44
CA ASP A 68 19.30 -6.65 -13.47
C ASP A 68 18.21 -6.60 -12.39
N VAL A 69 17.07 -7.22 -12.68
CA VAL A 69 15.88 -7.16 -11.82
C VAL A 69 16.12 -7.92 -10.51
N ASP A 70 15.81 -7.27 -9.38
CA ASP A 70 15.96 -7.86 -8.06
C ASP A 70 14.87 -8.91 -7.77
N TYR A 71 15.20 -9.87 -6.91
CA TYR A 71 14.27 -10.90 -6.47
C TYR A 71 12.96 -10.34 -5.89
N PHE A 72 13.02 -9.25 -5.12
CA PHE A 72 11.83 -8.67 -4.49
C PHE A 72 10.94 -7.92 -5.48
N GLU A 73 11.49 -7.40 -6.59
CA GLU A 73 10.68 -6.82 -7.68
C GLU A 73 9.88 -7.93 -8.39
N LEU A 74 10.54 -9.06 -8.67
CA LEU A 74 9.91 -10.25 -9.24
C LEU A 74 8.87 -10.85 -8.30
N LEU A 75 9.19 -10.95 -7.01
CA LEU A 75 8.28 -11.47 -5.98
C LEU A 75 7.02 -10.61 -5.91
N GLN A 76 7.16 -9.28 -5.86
CA GLN A 76 6.01 -8.38 -5.84
C GLN A 76 5.13 -8.55 -7.08
N ALA A 77 5.72 -8.66 -8.27
CA ALA A 77 4.96 -8.90 -9.49
C ALA A 77 4.20 -10.24 -9.45
N TRP A 78 4.85 -11.29 -8.95
CA TRP A 78 4.26 -12.63 -8.83
C TRP A 78 3.10 -12.65 -7.83
N GLU A 79 3.29 -12.11 -6.61
CA GLU A 79 2.27 -12.05 -5.56
C GLU A 79 1.02 -11.28 -5.99
N ASN A 80 1.21 -10.22 -6.79
CA ASN A 80 0.12 -9.40 -7.29
C ASN A 80 -0.47 -9.91 -8.63
N THR A 81 0.06 -11.01 -9.18
CA THR A 81 -0.29 -11.48 -10.54
C THR A 81 -0.18 -10.35 -11.58
N ALA A 82 0.79 -9.46 -11.39
CA ALA A 82 0.95 -8.25 -12.16
C ALA A 82 1.97 -8.46 -13.30
N PRO A 83 1.72 -7.90 -14.50
CA PRO A 83 2.74 -7.85 -15.52
C PRO A 83 3.89 -6.94 -15.07
N MET A 84 5.11 -7.31 -15.46
CA MET A 84 6.31 -6.54 -15.20
C MET A 84 6.92 -6.00 -16.49
N PHE A 85 7.25 -4.71 -16.52
CA PHE A 85 7.90 -4.04 -17.64
C PHE A 85 9.22 -3.43 -17.21
N ILE A 86 10.22 -3.49 -18.11
CA ILE A 86 11.49 -2.77 -17.92
C ILE A 86 11.41 -1.50 -18.75
N ARG A 87 11.26 -0.35 -18.10
CA ARG A 87 11.19 0.98 -18.72
C ARG A 87 11.80 2.02 -17.81
N ILE A 88 12.50 2.98 -18.40
CA ILE A 88 12.98 4.15 -17.67
C ILE A 88 11.91 5.26 -17.67
N PRO A 89 11.91 6.17 -16.68
CA PRO A 89 10.99 7.31 -16.68
C PRO A 89 10.99 8.13 -17.97
N ASP A 90 12.14 8.24 -18.65
CA ASP A 90 12.32 9.03 -19.89
C ASP A 90 11.58 8.43 -21.10
N GLU A 91 11.17 7.16 -21.02
CA GLU A 91 10.34 6.51 -22.03
C GLU A 91 8.84 6.73 -21.80
N MET A 92 8.46 7.28 -20.65
CA MET A 92 7.06 7.53 -20.28
C MET A 92 6.62 8.94 -20.72
N PRO A 93 5.31 9.13 -21.00
CA PRO A 93 4.75 10.46 -21.20
C PRO A 93 5.07 11.41 -20.04
N ASP A 94 5.18 12.71 -20.32
CA ASP A 94 5.47 13.71 -19.27
C ASP A 94 4.38 13.77 -18.19
N ASN A 95 3.13 13.50 -18.57
CA ASN A 95 1.98 13.42 -17.67
C ASN A 95 1.75 12.02 -17.09
N PHE A 96 2.73 11.11 -17.19
CA PHE A 96 2.65 9.81 -16.55
C PHE A 96 2.60 9.98 -15.03
N GLU A 97 1.82 9.13 -14.38
CA GLU A 97 1.64 9.15 -12.94
C GLU A 97 1.74 7.72 -12.40
N ILE A 98 2.29 7.59 -11.21
CA ILE A 98 2.44 6.31 -10.52
C ILE A 98 1.59 6.30 -9.26
N SER A 99 1.03 5.14 -8.92
CA SER A 99 0.32 4.95 -7.66
C SER A 99 1.29 4.81 -6.49
N LYS A 100 2.45 4.20 -6.75
CA LYS A 100 3.44 3.88 -5.73
C LYS A 100 4.83 3.76 -6.36
N GLY A 101 5.84 4.33 -5.72
CA GLY A 101 7.24 3.92 -5.89
C GLY A 101 7.66 2.97 -4.77
N CYS A 102 8.51 1.99 -5.06
CA CYS A 102 8.89 0.95 -4.11
C CYS A 102 10.39 0.66 -4.19
N PHE A 103 11.10 0.99 -3.11
CA PHE A 103 12.47 0.51 -2.91
C PHE A 103 12.39 -0.86 -2.28
N VAL A 104 13.08 -1.84 -2.87
CA VAL A 104 12.99 -3.23 -2.44
C VAL A 104 14.36 -3.80 -2.11
N GLY A 105 14.39 -4.81 -1.25
CA GLY A 105 15.63 -5.50 -0.90
C GLY A 105 15.62 -6.10 0.50
N SER A 106 16.79 -6.53 0.98
CA SER A 106 16.89 -6.99 2.37
C SER A 106 16.64 -5.85 3.36
N LYS A 107 16.09 -6.19 4.53
CA LYS A 107 15.90 -5.24 5.66
C LYS A 107 17.13 -4.37 5.91
N LYS A 108 18.32 -4.99 5.93
CA LYS A 108 19.59 -4.30 6.17
C LYS A 108 19.85 -3.18 5.14
N ILE A 109 19.56 -3.41 3.86
CA ILE A 109 19.77 -2.41 2.80
C ILE A 109 18.77 -1.27 2.99
N LEU A 110 17.50 -1.60 3.21
CA LEU A 110 16.47 -0.58 3.35
C LEU A 110 16.63 0.24 4.63
N ASP A 111 17.07 -0.37 5.75
CA ASP A 111 17.38 0.34 6.99
C ASP A 111 18.52 1.37 6.79
N GLN A 112 19.45 1.11 5.88
CA GLN A 112 20.56 2.02 5.56
C GLN A 112 20.10 3.19 4.67
N VAL A 113 19.18 2.94 3.73
CA VAL A 113 18.75 3.94 2.73
C VAL A 113 17.60 4.82 3.24
N GLU A 114 16.72 4.26 4.08
CA GLU A 114 15.50 4.93 4.55
C GLU A 114 15.73 6.31 5.18
N PRO A 115 16.73 6.54 6.07
CA PRO A 115 16.95 7.86 6.65
C PRO A 115 17.21 8.94 5.59
N THR A 116 18.07 8.65 4.61
CA THR A 116 18.42 9.56 3.51
C THR A 116 17.24 9.78 2.56
N LEU A 117 16.47 8.72 2.29
CA LEU A 117 15.26 8.82 1.48
C LEU A 117 14.25 9.76 2.15
N ARG A 118 13.99 9.57 3.45
CA ARG A 118 13.08 10.40 4.23
C ARG A 118 13.56 11.84 4.31
N GLU A 119 14.85 12.08 4.53
CA GLU A 119 15.41 13.44 4.53
C GLU A 119 15.10 14.18 3.22
N LYS A 120 15.27 13.49 2.09
CA LYS A 120 15.13 14.07 0.76
C LYS A 120 13.68 14.27 0.32
N PHE A 121 12.78 13.33 0.65
CA PHE A 121 11.47 13.24 0.00
C PHE A 121 10.25 13.34 0.92
N ARG A 122 10.40 13.31 2.26
CA ARG A 122 9.23 13.31 3.18
C ARG A 122 8.32 14.53 3.10
N LYS A 123 8.75 15.61 2.45
CA LYS A 123 7.93 16.81 2.24
C LYS A 123 6.96 16.65 1.06
N ASP A 124 7.36 15.84 0.08
CA ASP A 124 6.66 15.68 -1.19
C ASP A 124 6.00 14.30 -1.33
N LEU A 125 6.34 13.36 -0.45
CA LEU A 125 5.88 11.97 -0.48
C LEU A 125 5.57 11.45 0.91
N TYR A 126 4.53 10.61 1.00
CA TYR A 126 4.32 9.73 2.14
C TYR A 126 5.24 8.51 2.00
N ILE A 127 6.08 8.27 3.01
CA ILE A 127 7.08 7.19 3.00
C ILE A 127 6.78 6.22 4.12
N VAL A 128 6.54 4.96 3.78
CA VAL A 128 6.09 3.93 4.74
C VAL A 128 6.76 2.59 4.46
N ARG A 129 6.99 1.81 5.51
CA ARG A 129 7.36 0.40 5.41
C ARG A 129 6.09 -0.42 5.28
N ALA A 130 5.96 -1.17 4.19
CA ALA A 130 4.93 -2.18 4.08
C ALA A 130 5.36 -3.46 4.81
N ASP A 131 6.65 -3.79 4.76
CA ASP A 131 7.31 -4.81 5.57
C ASP A 131 8.83 -4.57 5.62
N ASP A 132 9.60 -5.60 6.02
CA ASP A 132 11.07 -5.59 6.05
C ASP A 132 11.74 -5.41 4.66
N HIS A 133 11.02 -5.72 3.58
CA HIS A 133 11.50 -5.81 2.20
C HIS A 133 10.95 -4.75 1.25
N PHE A 134 9.94 -3.98 1.68
CA PHE A 134 9.29 -2.96 0.86
C PHE A 134 9.24 -1.61 1.59
N LEU A 135 9.96 -0.62 1.05
CA LEU A 135 9.92 0.78 1.45
C LEU A 135 9.21 1.60 0.37
N GLU A 136 7.99 2.02 0.67
CA GLU A 136 7.06 2.57 -0.29
C GLU A 136 7.00 4.09 -0.22
N CYS A 137 6.86 4.71 -1.39
CA CYS A 137 6.75 6.15 -1.62
C CYS A 137 5.44 6.43 -2.34
N LEU A 138 4.52 7.13 -1.68
CA LEU A 138 3.19 7.43 -2.19
C LEU A 138 2.91 8.94 -2.14
N HIS A 139 1.80 9.35 -2.75
CA HIS A 139 1.34 10.74 -2.67
C HIS A 139 1.15 11.15 -1.19
N PRO A 140 1.45 12.40 -0.77
CA PRO A 140 1.42 12.82 0.64
C PRO A 140 0.10 12.57 1.38
N ASN A 141 -1.01 12.58 0.65
CA ASN A 141 -2.34 12.36 1.21
C ASN A 141 -2.71 10.87 1.29
N VAL A 142 -1.91 9.98 0.73
CA VAL A 142 -2.24 8.56 0.62
C VAL A 142 -1.78 7.81 1.87
N ASN A 143 -2.73 7.18 2.54
CA ASN A 143 -2.54 6.05 3.44
C ASN A 143 -3.87 5.29 3.54
N LYS A 144 -3.85 4.07 4.12
CA LYS A 144 -5.04 3.21 4.17
C LYS A 144 -6.19 3.89 4.93
N GLY A 145 -5.89 4.59 6.03
CA GLY A 145 -6.86 5.34 6.82
C GLY A 145 -7.58 6.45 6.05
N ASN A 146 -6.83 7.28 5.32
CA ASN A 146 -7.38 8.34 4.48
C ASN A 146 -8.25 7.74 3.36
N GLY A 147 -7.79 6.67 2.72
CA GLY A 147 -8.57 5.97 1.69
C GLY A 147 -9.89 5.41 2.23
N LEU A 148 -9.88 4.83 3.44
CA LEU A 148 -11.10 4.37 4.11
C LEU A 148 -12.03 5.52 4.49
N LYS A 149 -11.48 6.61 5.04
CA LYS A 149 -12.25 7.79 5.42
C LYS A 149 -12.96 8.40 4.22
N GLU A 150 -12.24 8.63 3.12
CA GLU A 150 -12.82 9.17 1.88
C GLU A 150 -13.88 8.26 1.28
N LEU A 151 -13.64 6.94 1.31
CA LEU A 151 -14.63 5.97 0.86
C LEU A 151 -15.89 6.04 1.73
N GLY A 152 -15.75 6.03 3.05
CA GLY A 152 -16.84 6.15 4.02
C GLY A 152 -17.68 7.40 3.81
N GLU A 153 -17.05 8.56 3.65
CA GLU A 153 -17.72 9.83 3.36
C GLU A 153 -18.57 9.76 2.08
N LYS A 154 -18.09 9.05 1.04
CA LYS A 154 -18.82 8.90 -0.24
C LYS A 154 -20.01 7.96 -0.16
N ILE A 155 -19.91 6.92 0.66
CA ILE A 155 -20.95 5.87 0.76
C ILE A 155 -21.86 6.05 1.98
N GLY A 156 -21.61 7.07 2.80
CA GLY A 156 -22.42 7.42 3.97
C GLY A 156 -22.17 6.51 5.17
N ILE A 157 -20.96 5.96 5.31
CA ILE A 157 -20.54 5.15 6.47
C ILE A 157 -19.57 5.97 7.30
N THR A 158 -19.86 6.11 8.59
CA THR A 158 -19.01 6.81 9.55
C THR A 158 -17.91 5.89 10.07
N PRO A 159 -16.77 6.42 10.55
CA PRO A 159 -15.70 5.57 11.05
C PRO A 159 -16.12 4.68 12.23
N ASP A 160 -17.04 5.14 13.09
CA ASP A 160 -17.60 4.35 14.21
C ASP A 160 -18.35 3.07 13.76
N GLU A 161 -18.78 3.01 12.50
CA GLU A 161 -19.44 1.85 11.89
C GLU A 161 -18.45 0.91 11.19
N MET A 162 -17.16 1.22 11.23
CA MET A 162 -16.11 0.46 10.54
C MET A 162 -15.33 -0.44 11.50
N ILE A 163 -14.96 -1.61 10.98
CA ILE A 163 -13.97 -2.51 11.58
C ILE A 163 -12.80 -2.66 10.61
N ALA A 164 -11.57 -2.52 11.10
CA ALA A 164 -10.35 -2.71 10.32
C ALA A 164 -9.50 -3.85 10.88
N PHE A 165 -8.97 -4.68 9.98
CA PHE A 165 -8.09 -5.80 10.29
C PHE A 165 -6.72 -5.54 9.68
N GLY A 166 -5.66 -5.61 10.48
CA GLY A 166 -4.31 -5.35 10.01
C GLY A 166 -3.24 -6.04 10.84
N ASP A 167 -2.00 -5.97 10.38
CA ASP A 167 -0.88 -6.70 10.97
C ASP A 167 0.43 -5.91 10.94
N GLU A 168 0.54 -4.89 10.09
CA GLU A 168 1.78 -4.14 9.88
C GLU A 168 1.66 -2.62 10.04
N LYS A 169 2.81 -1.94 9.98
CA LYS A 169 2.88 -0.48 10.19
C LYS A 169 1.97 0.34 9.27
N ASN A 170 1.80 -0.09 8.02
CA ASN A 170 0.92 0.61 7.06
C ASN A 170 -0.58 0.49 7.40
N ASP A 171 -0.95 -0.41 8.33
CA ASP A 171 -2.31 -0.59 8.83
C ASP A 171 -2.65 0.33 10.01
N ILE A 172 -1.67 0.88 10.71
CA ILE A 172 -1.92 1.75 11.86
C ILE A 172 -2.79 2.95 11.48
N SER A 173 -2.57 3.50 10.27
CA SER A 173 -3.37 4.62 9.77
C SER A 173 -4.88 4.32 9.68
N MET A 174 -5.28 3.07 9.41
CA MET A 174 -6.70 2.69 9.42
C MET A 174 -7.19 2.42 10.84
N PHE A 175 -6.36 1.88 11.73
CA PHE A 175 -6.70 1.71 13.15
C PHE A 175 -7.02 3.03 13.84
N ASP A 176 -6.26 4.09 13.53
CA ASP A 176 -6.50 5.44 14.06
C ASP A 176 -7.82 6.08 13.60
N ILE A 177 -8.49 5.49 12.61
CA ILE A 177 -9.71 6.02 11.99
C ILE A 177 -10.95 5.25 12.42
N VAL A 178 -10.92 3.92 12.38
CA VAL A 178 -12.13 3.10 12.54
C VAL A 178 -12.59 2.97 13.99
N GLY A 179 -13.87 2.65 14.19
CA GLY A 179 -14.45 2.44 15.52
C GLY A 179 -14.03 1.12 16.18
N THR A 180 -13.49 0.16 15.42
CA THR A 180 -12.92 -1.07 15.98
C THR A 180 -11.68 -1.49 15.18
N ALA A 181 -10.51 -1.36 15.80
CA ALA A 181 -9.24 -1.81 15.25
C ALA A 181 -8.88 -3.21 15.74
N VAL A 182 -8.61 -4.13 14.81
CA VAL A 182 -8.23 -5.51 15.11
C VAL A 182 -6.86 -5.84 14.54
N ALA A 183 -5.90 -6.14 15.42
CA ALA A 183 -4.59 -6.65 15.01
C ALA A 183 -4.60 -8.17 14.92
N MET A 184 -3.96 -8.72 13.87
CA MET A 184 -3.77 -10.16 13.71
C MET A 184 -2.76 -10.72 14.74
N GLY A 185 -2.95 -11.97 15.16
CA GLY A 185 -2.08 -12.63 16.14
C GLY A 185 -0.63 -12.77 15.67
N ASN A 186 -0.41 -12.91 14.36
CA ASN A 186 0.91 -12.94 13.71
C ASN A 186 1.45 -11.54 13.38
N GLY A 187 0.71 -10.46 13.62
CA GLY A 187 1.12 -9.10 13.31
C GLY A 187 2.26 -8.56 14.18
N SER A 188 2.84 -7.46 13.73
CA SER A 188 3.90 -6.72 14.43
C SER A 188 3.44 -6.26 15.81
N GLN A 189 4.40 -6.06 16.72
CA GLN A 189 4.08 -5.49 18.04
C GLN A 189 3.52 -4.07 17.90
N GLU A 190 4.03 -3.29 16.94
CA GLU A 190 3.55 -1.93 16.69
C GLU A 190 2.07 -1.93 16.30
N ALA A 191 1.62 -2.81 15.40
CA ALA A 191 0.21 -2.93 15.04
C ALA A 191 -0.66 -3.37 16.22
N LYS A 192 -0.20 -4.34 17.02
CA LYS A 192 -0.90 -4.84 18.22
C LYS A 192 -1.10 -3.76 19.28
N ASP A 193 -0.11 -2.88 19.46
CA ASP A 193 -0.17 -1.80 20.44
C ASP A 193 -1.17 -0.69 20.06
N HIS A 194 -1.56 -0.60 18.78
CA HIS A 194 -2.52 0.38 18.26
C HIS A 194 -3.93 -0.20 18.05
N ALA A 195 -4.16 -1.49 18.34
CA ALA A 195 -5.45 -2.14 18.13
C ALA A 195 -6.28 -2.25 19.42
N ASP A 196 -7.61 -2.21 19.28
CA ASP A 196 -8.56 -2.45 20.37
C ASP A 196 -8.63 -3.93 20.75
N TYR A 197 -8.36 -4.81 19.79
CA TYR A 197 -8.41 -6.25 19.96
C TYR A 197 -7.32 -6.95 19.17
N ILE A 198 -6.72 -7.96 19.77
CA ILE A 198 -5.78 -8.87 19.09
C ILE A 198 -6.52 -10.19 18.86
N THR A 199 -6.70 -10.55 17.60
CA THR A 199 -7.31 -11.84 17.20
C THR A 199 -6.24 -12.92 17.03
N ASP A 200 -6.63 -14.11 16.59
CA ASP A 200 -5.71 -15.21 16.27
C ASP A 200 -4.85 -14.88 15.02
N SER A 201 -3.90 -15.74 14.67
CA SER A 201 -3.14 -15.59 13.44
C SER A 201 -4.01 -15.77 12.19
N ASN A 202 -3.50 -15.30 11.06
CA ASN A 202 -4.05 -15.59 9.73
C ASN A 202 -4.18 -17.12 9.48
N ASP A 203 -3.21 -17.92 9.93
CA ASP A 203 -3.23 -19.39 9.80
C ASP A 203 -4.30 -20.09 10.66
N ASN A 204 -4.84 -19.37 11.66
CA ASN A 204 -5.83 -19.86 12.60
C ASN A 204 -7.17 -19.12 12.45
N ASP A 205 -7.51 -18.65 11.24
CA ASP A 205 -8.77 -17.97 10.92
C ASP A 205 -9.06 -16.73 11.80
N GLY A 206 -8.02 -15.95 12.13
CA GLY A 206 -8.15 -14.78 13.01
C GLY A 206 -9.20 -13.77 12.56
N ILE A 207 -9.35 -13.54 11.24
CA ILE A 207 -10.39 -12.66 10.70
C ILE A 207 -11.79 -13.22 11.01
N ALA A 208 -12.03 -14.50 10.74
CA ALA A 208 -13.35 -15.13 10.96
C ALA A 208 -13.73 -15.09 12.45
N LYS A 209 -12.80 -15.42 13.35
CA LYS A 209 -13.02 -15.40 14.81
C LYS A 209 -13.39 -14.01 15.32
N ALA A 210 -12.79 -12.96 14.77
CA ALA A 210 -13.10 -11.60 15.17
C ALA A 210 -14.43 -11.13 14.57
N LEU A 211 -14.77 -11.51 13.34
CA LEU A 211 -16.10 -11.26 12.77
C LEU A 211 -17.21 -11.94 13.61
N ASP A 212 -17.03 -13.19 14.02
CA ASP A 212 -17.95 -13.91 14.93
C ASP A 212 -18.11 -13.25 16.31
N LYS A 213 -17.16 -12.39 16.70
CA LYS A 213 -17.17 -11.70 17.99
C LYS A 213 -17.84 -10.33 17.90
N PHE A 214 -17.62 -9.60 16.82
CA PHE A 214 -17.98 -8.19 16.70
C PHE A 214 -19.17 -7.93 15.78
N VAL A 215 -19.47 -8.84 14.85
CA VAL A 215 -20.46 -8.62 13.79
C VAL A 215 -21.64 -9.60 13.87
N PHE A 216 -21.37 -10.88 14.13
CA PHE A 216 -22.39 -11.95 14.18
C PHE A 216 -22.77 -12.32 15.61
#